data_AF-A0A3C1KSI8-F1
#
_entry.id   AF-A0A3C1KSI8-F1
#
_cell.length_a   1.000
_cell.length_b   1.000
_cell.length_c   1.000
_cell.angle_alpha   90.00
_cell.angle_beta   90.00
_cell.angle_gamma   90.00
#
_symmetry.space_group_name_H-M   'P 1'
#
loop_
_entity.id
_entity.type
_entity.pdbx_description
1 polymer ?
#
loop_
_entity_poly.entity_id
_entity_poly.type
_entity_poly.pdbx_seq_one_letter_code
_entity_poly.pdbx_strand_id
1 'polypeptide(L)' 'ARLARHDHLVVILSDFAGANETTRKRLATIAAHNDVLLMLVHDPLAEQGLTQGEPIVLGDGQLQAEIDLG' A
#
# COMPACT_ATOMS: atom_id res chain seq x y z
N ALA A 1 1.53 -18.16 -15.09
CA ALA A 1 2.06 -17.32 -13.99
C ALA A 1 3.58 -17.41 -13.98
N ARG A 2 4.30 -16.31 -13.71
CA ARG A 2 5.77 -16.29 -13.61
C ARG A 2 6.13 -16.03 -12.14
N LEU A 3 6.98 -16.87 -11.55
CA LEU A 3 7.32 -16.84 -10.12
C LEU A 3 8.78 -16.39 -9.93
N ALA A 4 9.02 -15.41 -9.06
CA ALA A 4 10.35 -15.03 -8.61
C ALA A 4 10.81 -16.00 -7.50
N ARG A 5 11.75 -16.89 -7.82
CA ARG A 5 12.21 -17.93 -6.88
C ARG A 5 13.37 -17.45 -5.99
N HIS A 6 14.44 -16.96 -6.59
CA HIS A 6 15.63 -16.42 -5.90
C HIS A 6 16.37 -15.42 -6.82
N ASP A 7 17.29 -14.64 -6.25
CA ASP A 7 18.17 -13.66 -6.94
C ASP A 7 17.41 -12.62 -7.79
N HIS A 8 16.18 -12.32 -7.41
CA HIS A 8 15.41 -11.22 -7.99
C HIS A 8 15.43 -9.99 -7.08
N LEU A 9 15.28 -8.82 -7.69
CA LEU A 9 14.83 -7.64 -6.98
C LEU A 9 13.29 -7.65 -6.90
N VAL A 10 12.77 -7.71 -5.68
CA VAL A 10 11.34 -7.61 -5.39
C VAL A 10 11.06 -6.25 -4.77
N VAL A 11 10.30 -5.43 -5.49
CA VAL A 11 9.89 -4.09 -5.04
C VAL A 11 8.45 -4.15 -4.56
N ILE A 12 8.21 -3.73 -3.31
CA ILE A 12 6.89 -3.73 -2.70
C ILE A 12 6.50 -2.29 -2.38
N LEU A 13 5.42 -1.83 -2.99
CA LEU A 13 4.79 -0.52 -2.75
C LEU A 13 3.56 -0.74 -1.89
N SER A 14 3.58 -0.27 -0.64
CA SER A 14 2.43 -0.38 0.29
C SER A 14 2.55 0.66 1.39
N ASP A 15 1.42 1.11 1.91
CA ASP A 15 1.31 1.88 3.17
C ASP A 15 1.57 1.00 4.42
N PHE A 16 1.60 -0.32 4.25
CA PHE A 16 1.74 -1.33 5.31
C PHE A 16 0.75 -1.20 6.47
N ALA A 17 -0.41 -0.57 6.24
CA ALA A 17 -1.46 -0.45 7.25
C ALA A 17 -1.92 -1.85 7.71
N GLY A 18 -1.96 -2.07 9.03
CA GLY A 18 -2.34 -3.37 9.60
C GLY A 18 -1.30 -4.49 9.43
N ALA A 19 -0.07 -4.17 8.98
CA ALA A 19 1.01 -5.14 8.94
C ALA A 19 1.30 -5.71 10.34
N ASN A 20 1.49 -7.02 10.41
CA ASN A 20 1.69 -7.75 11.66
C ASN A 20 2.79 -8.81 11.51
N GLU A 21 2.95 -9.67 12.51
CA GLU A 21 3.99 -10.71 12.52
C GLU A 21 3.90 -11.67 11.32
N THR A 22 2.68 -11.92 10.81
CA THR A 22 2.51 -12.72 9.59
C THR A 22 3.09 -12.00 8.37
N THR A 23 2.84 -10.70 8.24
CA THR A 23 3.43 -9.86 7.19
C THR A 23 4.94 -9.87 7.29
N ARG A 24 5.47 -9.65 8.49
CA ARG A 24 6.92 -9.69 8.77
C ARG A 24 7.54 -11.03 8.38
N LYS A 25 6.94 -12.15 8.79
CA LYS A 25 7.41 -13.49 8.45
C LYS A 25 7.44 -13.72 6.95
N ARG A 26 6.40 -13.30 6.22
CA ARG A 26 6.34 -13.42 4.75
C ARG A 26 7.44 -12.60 4.07
N LEU A 27 7.61 -11.34 4.47
CA LEU A 27 8.65 -10.46 3.93
C LEU A 27 10.05 -11.03 4.20
N ALA A 28 10.28 -11.55 5.40
CA ALA A 28 11.54 -12.22 5.75
C ALA A 28 11.80 -13.48 4.90
N THR A 29 10.77 -14.28 4.61
CA THR A 29 10.91 -15.44 3.72
C THR A 29 11.25 -15.04 2.28
N ILE A 30 10.68 -13.95 1.77
CA ILE A 30 11.02 -13.44 0.43
C ILE A 30 12.47 -12.94 0.43
N ALA A 31 12.85 -12.16 1.43
CA ALA A 31 14.19 -11.57 1.58
C ALA A 31 15.28 -12.62 1.84
N ALA A 32 14.93 -13.81 2.33
CA ALA A 32 15.88 -14.90 2.51
C ALA A 32 16.52 -15.37 1.18
N HIS A 33 15.87 -15.09 0.05
CA HIS A 33 16.30 -15.56 -1.27
C HIS A 33 16.34 -14.46 -2.34
N ASN A 34 15.89 -13.25 -2.02
CA ASN A 34 15.75 -12.14 -2.97
C ASN A 34 16.19 -10.83 -2.33
N ASP A 35 16.60 -9.87 -3.15
CA ASP A 35 16.75 -8.50 -2.71
C ASP A 35 15.35 -7.88 -2.61
N VAL A 36 14.99 -7.36 -1.44
CA VAL A 36 13.67 -6.79 -1.18
C VAL A 36 13.78 -5.31 -0.88
N LEU A 37 13.10 -4.49 -1.68
CA LEU A 37 12.94 -3.06 -1.45
C LEU A 37 11.49 -2.77 -1.02
N LEU A 38 11.32 -2.30 0.21
CA LEU A 38 10.02 -1.85 0.71
C LEU A 38 9.92 -0.34 0.51
N MET A 39 8.93 0.10 -0.24
CA MET A 39 8.61 1.51 -0.44
C MET A 39 7.28 1.84 0.23
N LEU A 40 7.32 2.75 1.19
CA LEU A 40 6.13 3.21 1.89
C LEU A 40 5.32 4.12 0.97
N VAL A 41 4.05 3.80 0.79
CA VAL A 41 3.09 4.69 0.13
C VAL A 41 2.55 5.66 1.17
N HIS A 42 2.71 6.96 0.91
CA HIS A 42 2.07 8.01 1.70
C HIS A 42 0.70 8.32 1.07
N ASP A 43 -0.36 8.06 1.83
CA ASP A 43 -1.73 8.39 1.45
C ASP A 43 -2.31 9.39 2.48
N PRO A 44 -2.37 10.68 2.12
CA PRO A 44 -2.90 11.72 3.01
C PRO A 44 -4.33 11.46 3.48
N LEU A 45 -5.17 10.82 2.65
CA LEU A 45 -6.56 10.51 3.01
C LEU A 45 -6.62 9.43 4.08
N ALA A 46 -5.73 8.44 4.01
CA ALA A 46 -5.63 7.39 5.02
C ALA A 46 -5.14 7.93 6.38
N GLU A 47 -4.25 8.92 6.37
CA GLU A 47 -3.72 9.55 7.60
C GLU A 47 -4.69 10.53 8.26
N GLN A 48 -5.36 11.37 7.46
CA GLN A 48 -6.28 12.39 7.96
C GLN A 48 -7.63 11.78 8.38
N GLY A 49 -7.94 10.59 7.86
CA GLY A 49 -9.22 9.95 8.06
C GLY A 49 -10.31 10.64 7.22
N LEU A 50 -11.42 9.92 7.07
CA LEU A 50 -12.60 10.47 6.42
C LEU A 50 -13.47 11.08 7.51
N THR A 51 -13.57 12.40 7.55
CA THR A 51 -14.55 13.08 8.40
C THR A 51 -15.95 12.65 7.96
N GLN A 52 -16.71 12.04 8.86
CA GLN A 52 -18.10 11.66 8.56
C GLN A 52 -18.92 12.92 8.22
N GLY A 53 -19.59 12.89 7.06
CA GLY A 53 -20.39 14.00 6.54
C GLY A 53 -19.62 15.04 5.73
N GLU A 54 -18.31 14.90 5.53
CA GLU A 54 -17.57 15.72 4.55
C GLU A 54 -17.51 15.01 3.19
N PRO A 55 -17.89 15.68 2.09
CA PRO A 55 -17.80 15.09 0.77
C PRO A 55 -16.35 14.83 0.40
N ILE A 56 -16.07 13.60 -0.04
CA ILE A 56 -14.71 13.19 -0.41
C ILE A 56 -14.57 13.39 -1.91
N VAL A 57 -13.51 14.11 -2.28
CA VAL A 57 -13.16 14.32 -3.68
C VAL A 57 -12.12 13.28 -4.08
N LEU A 58 -12.51 12.29 -4.87
CA LEU A 58 -11.58 11.34 -5.49
C LEU A 58 -11.24 11.78 -6.91
N GLY A 59 -9.95 11.81 -7.24
CA GLY A 59 -9.51 12.19 -8.57
C GLY A 59 -8.00 12.36 -8.69
N ASP A 60 -7.54 12.56 -9.93
CA ASP A 60 -6.14 12.84 -10.28
C ASP A 60 -5.81 14.34 -10.29
N GLY A 61 -6.71 15.16 -9.75
CA GLY A 61 -6.61 16.62 -9.77
C GLY A 61 -7.08 17.28 -11.07
N GLN A 62 -7.46 16.52 -12.11
CA GLN A 62 -8.07 17.04 -13.34
C GLN A 62 -9.51 16.53 -13.51
N LEU A 63 -9.75 15.26 -13.16
CA LEU A 63 -11.07 14.66 -13.10
C LEU A 63 -11.35 14.31 -11.64
N GLN A 64 -12.36 14.96 -11.07
CA GLN A 64 -12.73 14.82 -9.68
C GLN A 64 -14.20 14.40 -9.57
N ALA A 65 -14.46 13.37 -8.76
CA ALA A 65 -15.79 12.91 -8.40
C ALA A 65 -16.00 13.14 -6.90
N GLU A 66 -17.13 13.78 -6.57
CA GLU A 66 -17.58 13.96 -5.20
C GLU A 66 -18.38 12.73 -4.76
N ILE A 67 -17.98 12.13 -3.65
CA ILE A 67 -18.64 10.95 -3.09
C ILE A 67 -19.14 11.31 -1.68
N ASP A 68 -20.45 11.14 -1.48
CA ASP A 68 -21.09 11.20 -0.18
C ASP A 68 -21.07 9.80 0.44
N LEU A 69 -20.37 9.64 1.57
CA LEU A 69 -20.23 8.35 2.25
C LEU A 69 -21.23 8.12 3.39
N GLY A 70 -22.12 9.08 3.69
CA GLY A 70 -23.18 8.94 4.69
C GLY A 70 -22.74 9.02 6.15
#